data_AF-A0A3S3QUZ7-F1
#
_entry.id   AF-A0A3S3QUZ7-F1
#
_cell.length_a   1.000
_cell.length_b   1.000
_cell.length_c   1.000
_cell.angle_alpha   90.00
_cell.angle_beta   90.00
_cell.angle_gamma   90.00
#
_symmetry.space_group_name_H-M   'P 1'
#
loop_
_entity.id
_entity.type
_entity.pdbx_description
1 polymer ?
#
loop_
_entity_poly.entity_id
_entity_poly.type
_entity_poly.pdbx_seq_one_letter_code
_entity_poly.pdbx_strand_id
1 'polypeptide(L)'
;MCPGGEVVNASSEQGMLVLNGMSYSRRSSPFSNAALVVRCHTDDYKSTSPLAGIEFQKEIERKAFNEGGKNWEVPAQNLVNFLGEKSSAGLHENSYKMGIVSADMKDIFP
;
A
#
# COMPACT_ATOMS: atom_id res chain seq x y z
N MET A 1 -12.76 4.90 3.72
CA MET A 1 -12.18 6.06 4.43
C MET A 1 -12.38 5.84 5.92
N CYS A 2 -11.35 6.07 6.71
CA CYS A 2 -11.24 5.76 8.14
C CYS A 2 -10.80 7.03 8.90
N PRO A 3 -11.77 7.84 9.39
CA PRO A 3 -11.46 9.09 10.08
C PRO A 3 -10.85 8.81 11.46
N GLY A 4 -9.81 9.55 11.82
CA GLY A 4 -9.13 9.38 13.10
C GLY A 4 -8.72 7.93 13.33
N GLY A 5 -8.17 7.32 12.28
CA GLY A 5 -7.91 5.89 12.18
C GLY A 5 -6.43 5.55 12.02
N GLU A 6 -6.21 4.30 11.63
CA GLU A 6 -4.88 3.72 11.42
C GLU A 6 -4.87 2.92 10.11
N VAL A 7 -3.73 2.97 9.42
CA VAL A 7 -3.36 2.01 8.37
C VAL A 7 -2.86 0.75 9.07
N VAL A 8 -3.38 -0.41 8.66
CA VAL A 8 -3.11 -1.70 9.29
C VAL A 8 -2.62 -2.71 8.28
N ASN A 9 -1.79 -3.64 8.73
CA ASN A 9 -1.37 -4.79 7.95
C ASN A 9 -2.54 -5.78 7.89
N ALA A 10 -2.97 -6.10 6.69
CA ALA A 10 -4.04 -7.05 6.41
C ALA A 10 -3.54 -8.27 5.62
N SER A 11 -2.22 -8.49 5.62
CA SER A 11 -1.58 -9.61 4.91
C SER A 11 -2.03 -10.94 5.52
N SER A 12 -2.36 -11.90 4.67
CA SER A 12 -2.75 -13.26 5.06
C SER A 12 -1.76 -14.33 4.63
N GLU A 13 -0.73 -13.97 3.83
CA GLU A 13 0.29 -14.90 3.33
C GLU A 13 1.70 -14.40 3.69
N GLN A 14 2.61 -15.35 3.94
CA GLN A 14 4.02 -15.05 4.18
C GLN A 14 4.67 -14.53 2.89
N GLY A 15 5.49 -13.48 3.00
CA GLY A 15 6.16 -12.89 1.83
C GLY A 15 5.26 -12.04 0.95
N MET A 16 4.07 -11.69 1.45
CA MET A 16 3.09 -10.82 0.80
C MET A 16 2.74 -9.67 1.75
N LEU A 17 2.40 -8.52 1.16
CA LEU A 17 2.04 -7.33 1.91
C LEU A 17 0.73 -6.74 1.40
N VAL A 18 -0.26 -6.68 2.29
CA VAL A 18 -1.56 -6.05 2.08
C VAL A 18 -1.82 -5.03 3.17
N LEU A 19 -2.39 -3.90 2.80
CA LEU A 19 -2.83 -2.86 3.71
C LEU A 19 -4.33 -2.68 3.69
N ASN A 20 -4.88 -2.28 4.83
CA ASN A 20 -6.23 -1.77 4.96
C ASN A 20 -6.27 -0.60 5.95
N GLY A 21 -7.44 0.01 6.14
CA GLY A 21 -7.66 1.05 7.14
C GLY A 21 -8.67 0.62 8.19
N MET A 22 -8.46 1.04 9.44
CA MET A 22 -9.44 0.87 10.51
C MET A 22 -9.57 2.13 11.37
N SER A 23 -10.58 2.18 12.23
CA SER A 23 -10.69 3.21 13.27
C SER A 23 -11.32 2.63 14.52
N TYR A 24 -10.82 3.05 15.69
CA TYR A 24 -11.52 2.80 16.95
C TYR A 24 -12.81 3.63 17.01
N SER A 25 -13.76 3.24 17.87
CA SER A 25 -15.06 3.92 18.01
C SER A 25 -14.94 5.42 18.25
N ARG A 26 -13.90 5.88 18.97
CA ARG A 26 -13.68 7.30 19.26
C ARG A 26 -13.14 8.12 18.09
N ARG A 27 -12.55 7.47 17.06
CA ARG A 27 -11.96 8.13 15.88
C ARG A 27 -11.04 9.30 16.25
N SER A 28 -10.15 9.07 17.22
CA SER A 28 -9.35 10.13 17.85
C SER A 28 -7.84 10.01 17.55
N SER A 29 -7.44 9.18 16.58
CA SER A 29 -6.06 9.21 16.06
C SER A 29 -5.79 10.56 15.40
N PRO A 30 -4.55 11.10 15.47
CA PRO A 30 -4.18 12.29 14.73
C PRO A 30 -4.18 12.09 13.21
N PHE A 31 -4.26 10.83 12.75
CA PHE A 31 -4.24 10.48 11.33
C PHE A 31 -5.64 10.16 10.78
N SER A 32 -5.87 10.54 9.52
CA SER A 32 -7.02 10.09 8.73
C SER A 32 -6.48 9.36 7.50
N ASN A 33 -7.13 8.26 7.11
CA ASN A 33 -6.68 7.48 5.95
C ASN A 33 -7.84 7.03 5.06
N ALA A 34 -7.52 6.80 3.80
CA ALA A 34 -8.40 6.18 2.83
C ALA A 34 -7.55 5.48 1.76
N ALA A 35 -8.06 4.39 1.21
CA ALA A 35 -7.50 3.80 0.01
C ALA A 35 -7.90 4.68 -1.19
N LEU A 36 -6.90 5.19 -1.92
CA LEU A 36 -7.09 5.74 -3.26
C LEU A 36 -6.84 4.60 -4.23
N VAL A 37 -7.88 4.19 -4.96
CA VAL A 37 -7.85 2.97 -5.77
C VAL A 37 -8.29 3.27 -7.19
N VAL A 38 -7.70 2.53 -8.13
CA VAL A 38 -8.14 2.44 -9.52
C VAL A 38 -8.65 1.03 -9.78
N ARG A 39 -9.71 0.91 -10.57
CA ARG A 39 -10.21 -0.39 -10.99
C ARG A 39 -9.27 -0.98 -12.04
N CYS A 40 -8.78 -2.19 -11.80
CA CYS A 40 -8.16 -3.02 -12.83
C CYS A 40 -9.23 -3.84 -13.55
N HIS A 41 -9.01 -4.10 -14.83
CA HIS A 41 -9.86 -4.90 -15.71
C HIS A 41 -9.16 -6.21 -16.06
N THR A 42 -9.91 -7.17 -16.60
CA THR A 42 -9.36 -8.49 -16.99
C THR A 42 -8.23 -8.39 -18.00
N ASP A 43 -8.24 -7.35 -18.83
CA ASP A 43 -7.21 -7.11 -19.85
C ASP A 43 -5.86 -6.72 -19.23
N ASP A 44 -5.84 -6.22 -17.99
CA ASP A 44 -4.61 -5.87 -17.28
C ASP A 44 -3.84 -7.11 -16.79
N TYR A 45 -4.52 -8.26 -16.63
CA TYR A 45 -3.94 -9.47 -16.03
C TYR A 45 -3.04 -10.26 -16.99
N LYS A 46 -3.03 -9.91 -18.28
CA LYS A 46 -2.21 -10.54 -19.34
C LYS A 46 -2.38 -12.08 -19.41
N SER A 47 -3.54 -12.59 -18.99
CA SER A 47 -3.87 -14.01 -18.95
C SER A 47 -5.38 -14.23 -19.05
N THR A 48 -5.78 -15.30 -19.73
CA THR A 48 -7.19 -15.72 -19.86
C THR A 48 -7.62 -16.74 -18.80
N SER A 49 -6.72 -17.09 -17.87
CA SER A 49 -7.04 -18.00 -16.77
C SER A 49 -8.17 -17.44 -15.89
N PRO A 50 -9.14 -18.26 -15.44
CA PRO A 50 -10.16 -17.83 -14.47
C PRO A 50 -9.57 -17.29 -13.17
N LEU A 51 -8.32 -17.66 -12.82
CA LEU A 51 -7.62 -17.21 -11.62
C LEU A 51 -6.63 -16.07 -11.88
N ALA A 52 -6.58 -15.50 -13.09
CA ALA A 52 -5.61 -14.48 -13.47
C ALA A 52 -5.61 -13.25 -12.54
N GLY A 53 -6.78 -12.85 -12.03
CA GLY A 53 -6.88 -11.74 -11.07
C GLY A 53 -6.24 -12.02 -9.72
N ILE A 54 -6.27 -13.28 -9.25
CA ILE A 54 -5.61 -13.67 -7.99
C ILE A 54 -4.09 -13.61 -8.16
N GLU A 55 -3.57 -14.14 -9.29
CA GLU A 55 -2.13 -14.09 -9.55
C GLU A 55 -1.62 -12.64 -9.71
N PHE A 56 -2.42 -11.79 -10.34
CA PHE A 56 -2.15 -10.35 -10.45
C PHE A 56 -2.08 -9.66 -9.07
N GLN A 57 -3.03 -9.95 -8.17
CA GLN A 57 -2.99 -9.47 -6.79
C GLN A 57 -1.73 -9.97 -6.07
N LYS A 58 -1.45 -11.28 -6.13
CA LYS A 58 -0.27 -11.89 -5.51
C LYS A 58 1.05 -11.33 -6.05
N GLU A 59 1.10 -10.92 -7.31
CA GLU A 59 2.28 -10.25 -7.87
C GLU A 59 2.51 -8.89 -7.19
N ILE A 60 1.46 -8.06 -7.10
CA ILE A 60 1.53 -6.74 -6.45
C ILE A 60 1.89 -6.88 -4.97
N GLU A 61 1.26 -7.81 -4.26
CA GLU A 61 1.53 -8.04 -2.83
C GLU A 61 2.97 -8.50 -2.57
N ARG A 62 3.54 -9.34 -3.45
CA ARG A 62 4.94 -9.76 -3.38
C ARG A 62 5.89 -8.59 -3.68
N LYS A 63 5.60 -7.78 -4.70
CA LYS A 63 6.38 -6.57 -4.99
C LYS A 63 6.37 -5.62 -3.79
N ALA A 64 5.20 -5.35 -3.22
CA ALA A 64 5.06 -4.49 -2.07
C ALA A 64 5.84 -5.01 -0.86
N PHE A 65 5.82 -6.32 -0.58
CA PHE A 65 6.61 -6.91 0.49
C PHE A 65 8.13 -6.77 0.25
N ASN A 66 8.58 -6.94 -0.99
CA ASN A 66 9.98 -6.82 -1.35
C ASN A 66 10.48 -5.37 -1.25
N GLU A 67 9.74 -4.41 -1.79
CA GLU A 67 10.05 -2.98 -1.70
C GLU A 67 9.92 -2.45 -0.26
N GLY A 68 9.06 -3.07 0.54
CA GLY A 68 8.94 -2.85 1.99
C GLY A 68 10.03 -3.52 2.83
N GLY A 69 11.17 -3.89 2.25
CA GLY A 69 12.32 -4.43 3.00
C GLY A 69 12.14 -5.86 3.54
N LYS A 70 11.11 -6.60 3.09
CA LYS A 70 10.84 -8.00 3.48
C LYS A 70 10.63 -8.23 4.98
N ASN A 71 10.19 -7.19 5.70
CA ASN A 71 9.98 -7.24 7.15
C ASN A 71 8.63 -6.63 7.57
N TRP A 72 7.63 -6.66 6.67
CA TRP A 72 6.32 -6.03 6.85
C TRP A 72 6.34 -4.53 7.17
N GLU A 73 7.49 -3.87 6.99
CA GLU A 73 7.48 -2.44 6.72
C GLU A 73 6.79 -2.20 5.38
N VAL A 74 6.15 -1.05 5.25
CA VAL A 74 5.39 -0.75 4.03
C VAL A 74 6.17 0.17 3.10
N PRO A 75 6.18 -0.11 1.79
CA PRO A 75 6.70 0.85 0.85
C PRO A 75 5.83 2.11 0.90
N ALA A 76 6.47 3.26 1.00
CA ALA A 76 5.83 4.55 1.11
C ALA A 76 6.55 5.59 0.26
N GLN A 77 5.78 6.54 -0.27
CA GLN A 77 6.30 7.62 -1.10
C GLN A 77 5.64 8.93 -0.68
N ASN A 78 6.43 10.02 -0.69
CA ASN A 78 5.87 11.36 -0.51
C ASN A 78 4.97 11.71 -1.71
N LEU A 79 3.78 12.25 -1.46
CA LEU A 79 2.80 12.57 -2.51
C LEU A 79 3.35 13.54 -3.57
N VAL A 80 4.09 14.56 -3.15
CA VAL A 80 4.65 15.57 -4.06
C VAL A 80 5.67 14.91 -5.01
N ASN A 81 6.51 14.02 -4.47
CA ASN A 81 7.45 13.24 -5.28
C ASN A 81 6.73 12.24 -6.21
N PHE A 82 5.65 11.60 -5.75
CA PHE A 82 4.84 10.73 -6.60
C PHE A 82 4.23 11.48 -7.79
N LEU A 83 3.81 12.74 -7.59
CA LEU A 83 3.31 13.62 -8.64
C LEU A 83 4.41 14.15 -9.58
N GLY A 84 5.68 13.83 -9.33
CA GLY A 84 6.82 14.24 -10.16
C GLY A 84 7.41 15.61 -9.81
N GLU A 85 6.96 16.23 -8.72
CA GLU A 85 7.53 17.46 -8.20
C GLU A 85 8.75 17.15 -7.32
N LYS A 86 9.79 18.00 -7.36
CA LYS A 86 10.97 17.82 -6.52
C LYS A 86 10.71 18.34 -5.11
N SER A 87 10.47 17.43 -4.17
CA SER A 87 10.45 17.75 -2.74
C SER A 87 11.67 17.18 -2.03
N SER A 88 12.31 17.97 -1.19
CA SER A 88 13.32 17.50 -0.24
C SER A 88 12.71 16.87 1.01
N ALA A 89 11.36 16.87 1.12
CA ALA A 89 10.68 16.25 2.24
C ALA A 89 10.75 14.72 2.13
N GLY A 90 11.23 14.09 3.22
CA GLY A 90 11.18 12.65 3.38
C GLY A 90 9.77 12.12 3.64
N LEU A 91 9.70 10.91 4.19
CA LEU A 91 8.43 10.34 4.64
C LEU A 91 7.95 11.01 5.92
N HIS A 92 6.65 11.31 5.98
CA HIS A 92 6.02 11.90 7.16
C HIS A 92 5.71 10.83 8.22
N GLU A 93 5.52 11.28 9.47
CA GLU A 93 4.92 10.45 10.49
C GLU A 93 3.56 9.91 10.01
N ASN A 94 3.26 8.68 10.40
CA ASN A 94 2.05 7.99 9.98
C ASN A 94 1.59 7.00 11.06
N SER A 95 0.41 6.42 10.84
CA SER A 95 -0.22 5.51 11.79
C SER A 95 0.27 4.06 11.74
N TYR A 96 1.00 3.65 10.70
CA TYR A 96 1.36 2.25 10.50
C TYR A 96 2.48 1.83 11.45
N LYS A 97 2.19 0.85 12.31
CA LYS A 97 3.03 0.52 13.47
C LYS A 97 4.27 -0.30 13.15
N MET A 98 4.29 -1.02 12.03
CA MET A 98 5.42 -1.90 11.68
C MET A 98 6.55 -1.20 10.92
N GLY A 99 6.41 0.10 10.63
CA GLY A 99 7.45 0.89 9.95
C GLY A 99 7.21 1.05 8.45
N ILE A 100 7.98 1.97 7.86
CA ILE A 100 7.85 2.36 6.45
C ILE A 100 9.22 2.38 5.81
N VAL A 101 9.28 2.03 4.52
CA VAL A 101 10.49 2.11 3.69
C VAL A 101 10.19 3.02 2.52
N SER A 102 11.11 3.91 2.17
CA SER A 102 10.96 4.77 0.99
C SER A 102 11.08 3.93 -0.27
N ALA A 103 10.06 3.97 -1.14
CA ALA A 103 10.02 3.27 -2.42
C ALA A 103 9.29 4.12 -3.48
N ASP A 104 9.51 3.83 -4.77
CA ASP A 104 8.72 4.41 -5.86
C ASP A 104 7.48 3.54 -6.11
N MET A 105 6.28 4.12 -6.06
CA MET A 105 5.03 3.39 -6.30
C MET A 105 4.97 2.79 -7.72
N LYS A 106 5.75 3.33 -8.66
CA LYS A 106 5.89 2.81 -10.03
C LYS A 106 6.57 1.44 -10.10
N ASP A 107 7.34 1.06 -9.08
CA ASP A 107 7.99 -0.25 -9.03
C ASP A 107 7.02 -1.35 -8.53
N ILE A 108 5.88 -0.95 -7.98
CA ILE A 108 4.91 -1.85 -7.34
C ILE A 108 3.64 -2.00 -8.18
N PHE A 109 3.06 -0.87 -8.61
CA PHE A 109 1.80 -0.83 -9.35
C PHE A 109 2.04 -0.78 -10.87
N PRO A 110 1.11 -1.33 -11.69
CA PRO A 110 1.19 -1.30 -13.15
C PRO A 110 0.97 0.09 -13.77
#